data_AF-A0AAN7TRJ0-F1
#
_entry.id   AF-A0AAN7TRJ0-F1
#
_cell.length_a   1.000
_cell.length_b   1.000
_cell.length_c   1.000
_cell.angle_alpha   90.00
_cell.angle_beta   90.00
_cell.angle_gamma   90.00
#
_symmetry.space_group_name_H-M   'P 1'
#
loop_
_entity.id
_entity.type
_entity.pdbx_description
1 polymer ?
#
loop_
_entity_poly.entity_id
_entity_poly.type
_entity_poly.pdbx_seq_one_letter_code
_entity_poly.pdbx_strand_id
1 'polypeptide(L)'
;MSYISSKKLIKDLVKQDCLKKNLFETTLTRDERAQKGTTPETVKRSVYEASLTAHCQKLGVKSYLEQMSHANLTTLYASIRTPLAEGEKDVKKNKIFLTKRITISVTHDFNGYFEDLSGEDAKIFHAMTNSKISEKIIEEITLVGLEIFLFTVQAKVLSELCTNFEYDVQSNNPTLMVTSILMGSVPPKKETQPKKKITFSKTKPKSLKKGLTYHDIFQHYYVNELSEFCRKHEMKVSGNKKDLINRILRFLNEGIKEVPKPRKSADAAEAEVEEEEEGEEGEEGDEEGDEEGEGEEEEEHQEEEEDEQDAELVEEEKEVEEAEEEKEIVPEVVNTFPTKLKKSSSSQSKIVNPSPSKAKKPTGVKA
;
A
#
# COMPACT_ATOMS: atom_id res chain seq x y z
N MET A 1 -4.46 -10.80 -12.27
CA MET A 1 -4.86 -11.87 -11.35
C MET A 1 -6.38 -11.87 -11.30
N SER A 2 -7.04 -13.03 -11.37
CA SER A 2 -8.51 -13.09 -11.34
C SER A 2 -8.96 -13.42 -9.92
N TYR A 3 -9.83 -12.60 -9.35
CA TYR A 3 -10.46 -12.90 -8.06
C TYR A 3 -11.64 -13.85 -8.25
N ILE A 4 -12.00 -14.59 -7.18
CA ILE A 4 -13.28 -15.28 -7.12
C ILE A 4 -14.39 -14.22 -7.08
N SER A 5 -15.54 -14.49 -7.69
CA SER A 5 -16.69 -13.60 -7.56
C SER A 5 -17.10 -13.42 -6.09
N SER A 6 -17.34 -12.18 -5.66
CA SER A 6 -17.70 -11.79 -4.31
C SER A 6 -18.91 -12.58 -3.81
N LYS A 7 -19.94 -12.74 -4.66
CA LYS A 7 -21.16 -13.49 -4.33
C LYS A 7 -20.88 -14.96 -4.03
N LYS A 8 -19.97 -15.59 -4.79
CA LYS A 8 -19.57 -16.98 -4.53
C LYS A 8 -18.77 -17.06 -3.22
N LEU A 9 -17.83 -16.14 -3.03
CA LEU A 9 -16.95 -16.14 -1.86
C LEU A 9 -17.74 -15.90 -0.57
N ILE A 10 -18.66 -14.94 -0.54
CA ILE A 10 -19.57 -14.71 0.59
C ILE A 10 -20.37 -15.98 0.91
N LYS A 11 -20.95 -16.63 -0.10
CA LYS A 11 -21.69 -17.89 0.08
C LYS A 11 -20.82 -18.98 0.69
N ASP A 12 -19.55 -19.06 0.31
CA ASP A 12 -18.63 -20.07 0.82
C ASP A 12 -18.13 -19.72 2.23
N LEU A 13 -17.91 -18.45 2.54
CA LEU A 13 -17.51 -17.97 3.87
C LEU A 13 -18.59 -18.19 4.93
N VAL A 14 -19.87 -17.93 4.61
CA VAL A 14 -20.98 -18.17 5.55
C VAL A 14 -21.21 -19.68 5.78
N LYS A 15 -20.57 -20.57 5.01
CA LYS A 15 -20.59 -22.00 5.31
C LYS A 15 -19.65 -22.40 6.44
N GLN A 16 -18.68 -21.56 6.76
CA GLN A 16 -17.59 -21.87 7.68
C GLN A 16 -18.01 -21.62 9.12
N ASP A 17 -18.02 -22.68 9.94
CA ASP A 17 -18.45 -22.60 11.33
C ASP A 17 -17.55 -21.69 12.17
N CYS A 18 -16.25 -21.65 11.86
CA CYS A 18 -15.26 -20.80 12.51
C CYS A 18 -15.54 -19.29 12.37
N LEU A 19 -16.33 -18.89 11.36
CA LEU A 19 -16.73 -17.50 11.14
C LEU A 19 -18.03 -17.11 11.84
N LYS A 20 -18.87 -18.06 12.28
CA LYS A 20 -20.22 -17.76 12.80
C LYS A 20 -20.23 -16.71 13.91
N LYS A 21 -19.31 -16.84 14.88
CA LYS A 21 -19.19 -15.87 15.97
C LYS A 21 -18.79 -14.48 15.46
N ASN A 22 -17.77 -14.41 14.60
CA ASN A 22 -17.32 -13.15 14.01
C ASN A 22 -18.45 -12.49 13.19
N LEU A 23 -19.14 -13.25 12.35
CA LEU A 23 -20.28 -12.76 11.56
C LEU A 23 -21.40 -12.25 12.47
N PHE A 24 -21.71 -12.98 13.55
CA PHE A 24 -22.72 -12.57 14.51
C PHE A 24 -22.37 -11.24 15.17
N GLU A 25 -21.12 -11.05 15.57
CA GLU A 25 -20.68 -9.86 16.30
C GLU A 25 -20.53 -8.62 15.41
N THR A 26 -20.11 -8.80 14.15
CA THR A 26 -19.68 -7.72 13.26
C THR A 26 -20.71 -7.32 12.20
N THR A 27 -21.49 -8.29 11.68
CA THR A 27 -22.40 -8.04 10.55
C THR A 27 -23.85 -7.82 10.97
N LEU A 28 -24.28 -8.43 12.07
CA LEU A 28 -25.64 -8.25 12.59
C LEU A 28 -25.78 -6.95 13.36
N THR A 29 -26.89 -6.27 13.12
CA THR A 29 -27.30 -5.07 13.86
C THR A 29 -27.53 -5.39 15.33
N ARG A 30 -27.53 -4.34 16.16
CA ARG A 30 -27.83 -4.48 17.60
C ARG A 30 -29.23 -5.03 17.82
N ASP A 31 -30.19 -4.61 17.00
CA ASP A 31 -31.59 -5.01 17.11
C ASP A 31 -31.79 -6.48 16.72
N GLU A 32 -31.13 -6.94 15.66
CA GLU A 32 -31.11 -8.36 15.28
C GLU A 32 -30.53 -9.25 16.38
N ARG A 33 -29.46 -8.79 17.04
CA ARG A 33 -28.86 -9.52 18.18
C ARG A 33 -29.69 -9.48 19.45
N ALA A 34 -30.47 -8.42 19.66
CA ALA A 34 -31.29 -8.22 20.86
C ALA A 34 -32.57 -9.07 20.87
N GLN A 35 -32.93 -9.72 19.75
CA GLN A 35 -34.07 -10.60 19.68
C GLN A 35 -33.89 -11.80 20.63
N LYS A 36 -34.86 -12.01 21.53
CA LYS A 36 -34.79 -13.01 22.59
C LYS A 36 -34.57 -14.41 22.01
N GLY A 37 -33.51 -15.08 22.45
CA GLY A 37 -33.15 -16.44 22.01
C GLY A 37 -32.26 -16.51 20.77
N THR A 38 -31.82 -15.37 20.24
CA THR A 38 -30.90 -15.35 19.08
C THR A 38 -29.49 -15.68 19.54
N THR A 39 -29.01 -16.86 19.18
CA THR A 39 -27.59 -17.26 19.28
C THR A 39 -26.99 -17.42 17.89
N PRO A 40 -25.65 -17.39 17.74
CA PRO A 40 -25.00 -17.57 16.44
C PRO A 40 -25.44 -18.84 15.67
N GLU A 41 -25.81 -19.90 16.40
CA GLU A 41 -26.23 -21.19 15.83
C GLU A 41 -27.68 -21.16 15.31
N THR A 42 -28.51 -20.30 15.87
CA THR A 42 -29.95 -20.20 15.52
C THR A 42 -30.22 -19.33 14.30
N VAL A 43 -29.27 -18.45 13.93
CA VAL A 43 -29.43 -17.53 12.81
C VAL A 43 -29.32 -18.29 11.48
N LYS A 44 -30.31 -18.09 10.60
CA LYS A 44 -30.33 -18.73 9.29
C LYS A 44 -29.15 -18.26 8.44
N ARG A 45 -28.51 -19.18 7.69
CA ARG A 45 -27.42 -18.87 6.75
C ARG A 45 -27.77 -17.74 5.77
N SER A 46 -29.01 -17.67 5.27
CA SER A 46 -29.44 -16.60 4.36
C SER A 46 -29.42 -15.21 5.00
N VAL A 47 -29.62 -15.12 6.32
CA VAL A 47 -29.52 -13.85 7.06
C VAL A 47 -28.06 -13.42 7.10
N TYR A 48 -27.15 -14.32 7.47
CA TYR A 48 -25.71 -14.03 7.43
C TYR A 48 -25.21 -13.66 6.03
N GLU A 49 -25.68 -14.32 4.98
CA GLU A 49 -25.32 -13.97 3.60
C GLU A 49 -25.75 -12.54 3.27
N ALA A 50 -26.98 -12.15 3.59
CA ALA A 50 -27.48 -10.80 3.37
C ALA A 50 -26.74 -9.76 4.23
N SER A 51 -26.57 -10.02 5.53
CA SER A 51 -25.90 -9.11 6.46
C SER A 51 -24.41 -8.92 6.10
N LEU A 52 -23.69 -10.00 5.75
CA LEU A 52 -22.31 -9.91 5.30
C LEU A 52 -22.20 -9.16 3.99
N THR A 53 -23.10 -9.42 3.03
CA THR A 53 -23.14 -8.69 1.75
C THR A 53 -23.32 -7.19 1.97
N ALA A 54 -24.34 -6.79 2.75
CA ALA A 54 -24.61 -5.39 3.06
C ALA A 54 -23.45 -4.73 3.82
N HIS A 55 -22.83 -5.47 4.76
CA HIS A 55 -21.67 -4.99 5.52
C HIS A 55 -20.46 -4.74 4.61
N CYS A 56 -20.12 -5.69 3.73
CA CYS A 56 -19.04 -5.55 2.76
C CYS A 56 -19.32 -4.39 1.80
N GLN A 57 -20.52 -4.29 1.23
CA GLN A 57 -20.89 -3.15 0.37
C GLN A 57 -20.69 -1.81 1.06
N LYS A 58 -21.11 -1.69 2.33
CA LYS A 58 -20.89 -0.49 3.15
C LYS A 58 -19.41 -0.19 3.37
N LEU A 59 -18.60 -1.18 3.71
CA LEU A 59 -17.15 -1.00 3.90
C LEU A 59 -16.47 -0.60 2.59
N GLY A 60 -16.82 -1.23 1.47
CA GLY A 60 -16.29 -0.94 0.15
C GLY A 60 -16.59 0.50 -0.28
N VAL A 61 -17.87 0.90 -0.22
CA VAL A 61 -18.29 2.28 -0.54
C VAL A 61 -17.53 3.28 0.32
N LYS A 62 -17.50 3.06 1.63
CA LYS A 62 -16.79 3.95 2.56
C LYS A 62 -15.31 4.10 2.17
N SER A 63 -14.62 2.99 1.90
CA SER A 63 -13.20 3.01 1.51
C SER A 63 -12.94 3.79 0.23
N TYR A 64 -13.78 3.60 -0.80
CA TYR A 64 -13.68 4.38 -2.04
C TYR A 64 -13.88 5.87 -1.79
N LEU A 65 -14.90 6.25 -1.02
CA LEU A 65 -15.21 7.64 -0.71
C LEU A 65 -14.11 8.31 0.14
N GLU A 66 -13.44 7.57 1.02
CA GLU A 66 -12.32 8.09 1.81
C GLU A 66 -11.10 8.47 0.94
N GLN A 67 -10.91 7.78 -0.19
CA GLN A 67 -9.85 8.08 -1.15
C GLN A 67 -10.19 9.24 -2.10
N MET A 68 -11.46 9.63 -2.21
CA MET A 68 -11.89 10.71 -3.10
C MET A 68 -11.47 12.10 -2.59
N SER A 69 -11.30 13.02 -3.54
CA SER A 69 -11.11 14.44 -3.24
C SER A 69 -12.38 15.05 -2.65
N HIS A 70 -12.24 16.14 -1.91
CA HIS A 70 -13.37 16.88 -1.35
C HIS A 70 -14.34 17.39 -2.43
N ALA A 71 -13.81 17.82 -3.59
CA ALA A 71 -14.60 18.29 -4.72
C ALA A 71 -15.47 17.16 -5.30
N ASN A 72 -14.91 15.95 -5.48
CA ASN A 72 -15.66 14.80 -5.96
C ASN A 72 -16.76 14.41 -4.96
N LEU A 73 -16.46 14.39 -3.66
CA LEU A 73 -17.44 14.10 -2.62
C LEU A 73 -18.57 15.15 -2.58
N THR A 74 -18.25 16.42 -2.77
CA THR A 74 -19.26 17.48 -2.83
C THR A 74 -20.18 17.31 -4.03
N THR A 75 -19.63 16.90 -5.18
CA THR A 75 -20.38 16.60 -6.41
C THR A 75 -21.33 15.41 -6.19
N LEU A 76 -20.80 14.29 -5.69
CA LEU A 76 -21.62 13.10 -5.35
C LEU A 76 -22.68 13.40 -4.29
N TYR A 77 -22.37 14.26 -3.32
CA TYR A 77 -23.34 14.63 -2.31
C TYR A 77 -24.50 15.48 -2.89
N ALA A 78 -24.23 16.31 -3.91
CA ALA A 78 -25.24 17.13 -4.54
C ALA A 78 -26.28 16.29 -5.31
N SER A 79 -25.90 15.15 -5.87
CA SER A 79 -26.81 14.27 -6.63
C SER A 79 -27.73 13.44 -5.74
N ILE A 80 -27.26 13.03 -4.55
CA ILE A 80 -28.03 12.20 -3.60
C ILE A 80 -28.82 13.01 -2.56
N ARG A 81 -28.52 14.30 -2.42
CA ARG A 81 -29.16 15.16 -1.43
C ARG A 81 -30.64 15.32 -1.80
N THR A 82 -31.53 14.79 -0.97
CA THR A 82 -32.92 15.24 -0.95
C THR A 82 -32.95 16.74 -0.67
N PRO A 83 -33.84 17.52 -1.31
CA PRO A 83 -33.95 18.96 -1.09
C PRO A 83 -34.00 19.21 0.41
N LEU A 84 -33.10 20.06 0.90
CA LEU A 84 -33.05 20.36 2.32
C LEU A 84 -34.41 20.96 2.73
N ALA A 85 -35.00 20.48 3.82
CA ALA A 85 -36.19 21.12 4.37
C ALA A 85 -35.86 22.59 4.65
N GLU A 86 -36.78 23.50 4.31
CA GLU A 86 -36.57 24.94 4.49
C GLU A 86 -36.10 25.22 5.93
N GLY A 87 -34.89 25.78 6.06
CA GLY A 87 -34.31 26.18 7.35
C GLY A 87 -33.14 25.34 7.85
N GLU A 88 -32.80 24.23 7.21
CA GLU A 88 -31.60 23.46 7.58
C GLU A 88 -30.35 24.21 7.07
N LYS A 89 -29.59 24.83 7.99
CA LYS A 89 -28.39 25.61 7.65
C LYS A 89 -27.33 24.69 7.03
N ASP A 90 -26.61 25.19 6.04
CA ASP A 90 -25.50 24.47 5.40
C ASP A 90 -24.37 24.26 6.44
N VAL A 91 -24.45 23.14 7.16
CA VAL A 91 -23.41 22.71 8.10
C VAL A 91 -22.10 22.59 7.31
N LYS A 92 -20.97 23.08 7.88
CA LYS A 92 -19.64 22.94 7.26
C LYS A 92 -19.44 21.50 6.78
N LYS A 93 -19.45 21.33 5.45
CA LYS A 93 -19.45 20.02 4.78
C LYS A 93 -18.07 19.39 4.78
N ASN A 94 -17.47 19.14 5.94
CA ASN A 94 -16.17 18.46 6.01
C ASN A 94 -16.22 17.12 5.26
N LYS A 95 -15.09 16.68 4.68
CA LYS A 95 -14.89 15.38 4.03
C LYS A 95 -15.50 14.22 4.83
N ILE A 96 -15.26 14.17 6.15
CA ILE A 96 -15.81 13.12 7.03
C ILE A 96 -17.36 13.11 7.01
N PHE A 97 -17.98 14.29 7.06
CA PHE A 97 -19.43 14.42 6.99
C PHE A 97 -19.97 13.94 5.64
N LEU A 98 -19.35 14.38 4.54
CA LEU A 98 -19.74 13.99 3.19
C LEU A 98 -19.64 12.48 2.99
N THR A 99 -18.47 11.89 3.29
CA THR A 99 -18.25 10.43 3.21
C THR A 99 -19.31 9.66 3.99
N LYS A 100 -19.60 10.06 5.23
CA LYS A 100 -20.61 9.39 6.07
C LYS A 100 -22.01 9.47 5.47
N ARG A 101 -22.43 10.65 4.99
CA ARG A 101 -23.76 10.86 4.41
C ARG A 101 -23.91 10.11 3.09
N ILE A 102 -22.92 10.20 2.20
CA ILE A 102 -22.92 9.49 0.92
C ILE A 102 -22.95 7.98 1.16
N THR A 103 -22.14 7.46 2.08
CA THR A 103 -22.15 6.03 2.44
C THR A 103 -23.55 5.57 2.84
N ILE A 104 -24.23 6.29 3.72
CA ILE A 104 -25.59 5.94 4.17
C ILE A 104 -26.57 5.93 3.00
N SER A 105 -26.55 6.97 2.16
CA SER A 105 -27.47 7.08 1.02
C SER A 105 -27.24 6.00 -0.02
N VAL A 106 -25.98 5.79 -0.42
CA VAL A 106 -25.61 4.78 -1.43
C VAL A 106 -25.90 3.38 -0.90
N THR A 107 -25.62 3.09 0.37
CA THR A 107 -25.86 1.73 0.92
C THR A 107 -27.33 1.41 1.15
N HIS A 108 -28.21 2.42 1.27
CA HIS A 108 -29.65 2.20 1.38
C HIS A 108 -30.24 1.56 0.12
N ASP A 109 -29.79 1.99 -1.06
CA ASP A 109 -30.14 1.41 -2.35
C ASP A 109 -28.89 1.17 -3.20
N PHE A 110 -28.08 0.22 -2.75
CA PHE A 110 -26.76 -0.02 -3.32
C PHE A 110 -26.81 -0.37 -4.81
N ASN A 111 -27.65 -1.34 -5.19
CA ASN A 111 -27.73 -1.76 -6.60
C ASN A 111 -28.38 -0.66 -7.46
N GLY A 112 -29.49 -0.06 -7.00
CA GLY A 112 -30.16 1.00 -7.75
C GLY A 112 -29.25 2.20 -8.01
N TYR A 113 -28.48 2.63 -7.00
CA TYR A 113 -27.52 3.73 -7.15
C TYR A 113 -26.50 3.50 -8.28
N PHE A 114 -25.95 2.29 -8.38
CA PHE A 114 -24.95 1.97 -9.41
C PHE A 114 -25.58 1.64 -10.78
N GLU A 115 -26.82 1.15 -10.82
CA GLU A 115 -27.58 0.94 -12.06
C GLU A 115 -27.97 2.28 -12.71
N ASP A 116 -28.36 3.27 -11.90
CA ASP A 116 -28.74 4.61 -12.35
C ASP A 116 -27.54 5.58 -12.49
N LEU A 117 -26.32 5.07 -12.30
CA LEU A 117 -25.10 5.87 -12.30
C LEU A 117 -24.86 6.53 -13.66
N SER A 118 -24.91 7.86 -13.69
CA SER A 118 -24.80 8.64 -14.92
C SER A 118 -24.08 9.98 -14.70
N GLY A 119 -23.81 10.71 -15.78
CA GLY A 119 -23.25 12.06 -15.72
C GLY A 119 -21.87 12.17 -15.04
N GLU A 120 -21.72 13.14 -14.15
CA GLU A 120 -20.48 13.38 -13.40
C GLU A 120 -20.20 12.28 -12.36
N ASP A 121 -21.23 11.73 -11.72
CA ASP A 121 -21.09 10.66 -10.73
C ASP A 121 -20.44 9.42 -11.36
N ALA A 122 -20.90 9.04 -12.56
CA ALA A 122 -20.31 7.96 -13.33
C ALA A 122 -18.83 8.22 -13.63
N LYS A 123 -18.45 9.45 -14.00
CA LYS A 123 -17.05 9.78 -14.27
C LYS A 123 -16.18 9.63 -13.02
N ILE A 124 -16.70 10.03 -11.85
CA ILE A 124 -15.98 9.91 -10.58
C ILE A 124 -15.69 8.44 -10.26
N PHE A 125 -16.69 7.56 -10.34
CA PHE A 125 -16.48 6.13 -10.07
C PHE A 125 -15.65 5.44 -11.17
N HIS A 126 -15.82 5.79 -12.44
CA HIS A 126 -15.01 5.24 -13.54
C HIS A 126 -13.52 5.63 -13.44
N ALA A 127 -13.19 6.75 -12.79
CA ALA A 127 -11.81 7.14 -12.55
C ALA A 127 -11.15 6.32 -11.42
N MET A 128 -11.95 5.77 -10.52
CA MET A 128 -11.47 5.02 -9.35
C MET A 128 -11.54 3.50 -9.52
N THR A 129 -12.35 3.01 -10.46
CA THR A 129 -12.60 1.60 -10.69
C THR A 129 -11.99 1.14 -12.00
N ASN A 130 -11.76 -0.17 -12.13
CA ASN A 130 -11.17 -0.74 -13.34
C ASN A 130 -12.20 -0.96 -14.47
N SER A 131 -13.46 -0.57 -14.26
CA SER A 131 -14.57 -0.88 -15.14
C SER A 131 -15.52 0.30 -15.32
N LYS A 132 -16.18 0.33 -16.48
CA LYS A 132 -17.28 1.26 -16.80
C LYS A 132 -18.67 0.60 -16.76
N ILE A 133 -18.71 -0.67 -16.38
CA ILE A 133 -19.93 -1.47 -16.32
C ILE A 133 -20.37 -1.54 -14.87
N SER A 134 -21.60 -1.10 -14.57
CA SER A 134 -22.14 -1.00 -13.21
C SER A 134 -22.02 -2.30 -12.42
N GLU A 135 -22.37 -3.45 -13.01
CA GLU A 135 -22.25 -4.76 -12.36
C GLU A 135 -20.81 -5.06 -11.88
N LYS A 136 -19.82 -4.67 -12.69
CA LYS A 136 -18.41 -4.86 -12.32
C LYS A 136 -17.94 -3.87 -11.27
N ILE A 137 -18.48 -2.66 -11.25
CA ILE A 137 -18.24 -1.67 -10.20
C ILE A 137 -18.79 -2.17 -8.86
N ILE A 138 -20.03 -2.66 -8.86
CA ILE A 138 -20.69 -3.30 -7.71
C ILE A 138 -19.82 -4.45 -7.19
N GLU A 139 -19.36 -5.33 -8.09
CA GLU A 139 -18.50 -6.46 -7.73
C GLU A 139 -17.16 -6.01 -7.14
N GLU A 140 -16.50 -5.04 -7.75
CA GLU A 140 -15.21 -4.49 -7.29
C GLU A 140 -15.33 -3.83 -5.91
N ILE A 141 -16.36 -3.02 -5.70
CA ILE A 141 -16.66 -2.38 -4.41
C ILE A 141 -16.95 -3.45 -3.35
N THR A 142 -17.74 -4.47 -3.69
CA THR A 142 -18.06 -5.56 -2.76
C THR A 142 -16.82 -6.37 -2.40
N LEU A 143 -15.92 -6.63 -3.36
CA LEU A 143 -14.64 -7.31 -3.13
C LEU A 143 -13.72 -6.51 -2.21
N VAL A 144 -13.59 -5.19 -2.43
CA VAL A 144 -12.80 -4.32 -1.54
C VAL A 144 -13.38 -4.33 -0.12
N GLY A 145 -14.70 -4.26 0.01
CA GLY A 145 -15.37 -4.39 1.29
C GLY A 145 -15.15 -5.73 1.98
N LEU A 146 -15.11 -6.81 1.21
CA LEU A 146 -14.83 -8.16 1.71
C LEU A 146 -13.38 -8.33 2.15
N GLU A 147 -12.44 -7.74 1.41
CA GLU A 147 -11.04 -7.67 1.80
C GLU A 147 -10.87 -6.97 3.15
N ILE A 148 -11.46 -5.78 3.30
CA ILE A 148 -11.43 -5.02 4.56
C ILE A 148 -12.04 -5.84 5.69
N PHE A 149 -13.20 -6.47 5.46
CA PHE A 149 -13.82 -7.35 6.45
C PHE A 149 -12.87 -8.48 6.88
N LEU A 150 -12.25 -9.18 5.94
CA LEU A 150 -11.34 -10.29 6.26
C LEU A 150 -10.12 -9.82 7.06
N PHE A 151 -9.61 -8.60 6.82
CA PHE A 151 -8.55 -8.02 7.65
C PHE A 151 -8.97 -7.71 9.09
N THR A 152 -10.26 -7.59 9.38
CA THR A 152 -10.76 -7.47 10.76
C THR A 152 -10.88 -8.82 11.48
N VAL A 153 -10.81 -9.93 10.75
CA VAL A 153 -10.91 -11.28 11.31
C VAL A 153 -9.58 -11.68 11.94
N GLN A 154 -9.64 -12.33 13.10
CA GLN A 154 -8.45 -12.79 13.81
C GLN A 154 -7.63 -13.78 12.96
N ALA A 155 -6.31 -13.66 12.99
CA ALA A 155 -5.39 -14.50 12.20
C ALA A 155 -5.60 -16.01 12.41
N LYS A 156 -5.95 -16.44 13.63
CA LYS A 156 -6.29 -17.84 13.92
C LYS A 156 -7.48 -18.35 13.11
N VAL A 157 -8.52 -17.52 12.98
CA VAL A 157 -9.73 -17.86 12.19
C VAL A 157 -9.41 -17.82 10.69
N LEU A 158 -8.58 -16.88 10.24
CA LEU A 158 -8.10 -16.84 8.85
C LEU A 158 -7.30 -18.09 8.46
N SER A 159 -6.45 -18.60 9.38
CA SER A 159 -5.70 -19.84 9.17
C SER A 159 -6.62 -21.06 9.09
N GLU A 160 -7.64 -21.13 9.95
CA GLU A 160 -8.67 -22.17 9.89
C GLU A 160 -9.47 -22.10 8.59
N LEU A 161 -9.81 -20.90 8.11
CA LEU A 161 -10.46 -20.72 6.80
C LEU A 161 -9.60 -21.22 5.64
N CYS A 162 -8.30 -20.88 5.65
CA CYS A 162 -7.37 -21.38 4.62
C CYS A 162 -7.31 -22.92 4.65
N THR A 163 -7.29 -23.51 5.84
CA THR A 163 -7.32 -24.98 6.02
C THR A 163 -8.61 -25.59 5.46
N ASN A 164 -9.77 -25.00 5.77
CA ASN A 164 -11.08 -25.49 5.30
C ASN A 164 -11.26 -25.34 3.78
N PHE A 165 -10.56 -24.39 3.15
CA PHE A 165 -10.51 -24.24 1.70
C PHE A 165 -9.35 -25.00 1.03
N GLU A 166 -8.59 -25.79 1.80
CA GLU A 166 -7.45 -26.56 1.30
C GLU A 166 -6.32 -25.69 0.70
N TYR A 167 -6.16 -24.46 1.22
CA TYR A 167 -5.06 -23.57 0.87
C TYR A 167 -3.86 -23.78 1.80
N ASP A 168 -2.76 -24.33 1.29
CA ASP A 168 -1.51 -24.56 2.04
C ASP A 168 -0.74 -23.23 2.25
N VAL A 169 -1.18 -22.44 3.22
CA VAL A 169 -0.53 -21.17 3.61
C VAL A 169 0.37 -21.41 4.82
N GLN A 170 1.65 -21.69 4.57
CA GLN A 170 2.66 -21.95 5.62
C GLN A 170 3.17 -20.68 6.33
N SER A 171 2.35 -19.62 6.44
CA SER A 171 2.76 -18.36 7.05
C SER A 171 1.65 -17.78 7.92
N ASN A 172 2.03 -17.13 9.02
CA ASN A 172 1.13 -16.37 9.87
C ASN A 172 0.81 -14.96 9.34
N ASN A 173 1.22 -14.61 8.13
CA ASN A 173 0.97 -13.30 7.53
C ASN A 173 -0.51 -13.15 7.12
N PRO A 174 -1.29 -12.24 7.76
CA PRO A 174 -2.71 -12.04 7.46
C PRO A 174 -2.95 -11.65 5.99
N THR A 175 -2.09 -10.80 5.43
CA THR A 175 -2.19 -10.35 4.03
C THR A 175 -2.13 -11.54 3.07
N LEU A 176 -1.23 -12.50 3.31
CA LEU A 176 -1.13 -13.69 2.46
C LEU A 176 -2.39 -14.57 2.59
N MET A 177 -2.93 -14.74 3.80
CA MET A 177 -4.16 -15.51 4.03
C MET A 177 -5.37 -14.84 3.36
N VAL A 178 -5.59 -13.55 3.58
CA VAL A 178 -6.68 -12.78 2.96
C VAL A 178 -6.58 -12.84 1.44
N THR A 179 -5.39 -12.61 0.89
CA THR A 179 -5.17 -12.69 -0.57
C THR A 179 -5.47 -14.09 -1.10
N SER A 180 -5.05 -15.14 -0.39
CA SER A 180 -5.32 -16.54 -0.79
C SER A 180 -6.82 -16.84 -0.82
N ILE A 181 -7.57 -16.35 0.18
CA ILE A 181 -9.04 -16.48 0.26
C ILE A 181 -9.72 -15.76 -0.90
N LEU A 182 -9.34 -14.50 -1.18
CA LEU A 182 -9.92 -13.69 -2.26
C LEU A 182 -9.61 -14.27 -3.65
N MET A 183 -8.39 -14.80 -3.85
CA MET A 183 -7.96 -15.38 -5.12
C MET A 183 -8.45 -16.81 -5.34
N GLY A 184 -8.76 -17.54 -4.26
CA GLY A 184 -9.09 -18.96 -4.35
C GLY A 184 -7.90 -19.90 -4.48
N SER A 185 -6.70 -19.38 -4.21
CA SER A 185 -5.44 -20.10 -4.37
C SER A 185 -4.32 -19.35 -3.67
N VAL A 186 -3.30 -20.07 -3.19
CA VAL A 186 -2.11 -19.44 -2.60
C VAL A 186 -1.34 -18.70 -3.70
N PRO A 187 -1.09 -17.39 -3.55
CA PRO A 187 -0.27 -16.64 -4.50
C PRO A 187 1.11 -17.28 -4.65
N PRO A 188 1.69 -17.32 -5.87
CA PRO A 188 3.03 -17.83 -6.04
C PRO A 188 3.99 -17.02 -5.18
N LYS A 189 4.78 -17.70 -4.35
CA LYS A 189 5.84 -17.06 -3.57
C LYS A 189 6.72 -16.32 -4.57
N LYS A 190 6.71 -14.99 -4.55
CA LYS A 190 7.69 -14.21 -5.31
C LYS A 190 9.05 -14.67 -4.81
N GLU A 191 9.83 -15.30 -5.68
CA GLU A 191 11.22 -15.59 -5.40
C GLU A 191 11.90 -14.24 -5.17
N THR A 192 12.01 -13.84 -3.91
CA THR A 192 12.91 -12.78 -3.53
C THR A 192 14.28 -13.25 -3.95
N GLN A 193 14.89 -12.54 -4.90
CA GLN A 193 16.28 -12.82 -5.27
C GLN A 193 17.07 -12.90 -3.97
N PRO A 194 17.89 -13.95 -3.77
CA PRO A 194 18.66 -14.07 -2.54
C PRO A 194 19.41 -12.77 -2.35
N LYS A 195 19.10 -12.06 -1.24
CA LYS A 195 19.87 -10.88 -0.85
C LYS A 195 21.32 -11.36 -0.83
N LYS A 196 22.15 -10.86 -1.76
CA LYS A 196 23.56 -11.24 -1.79
C LYS A 196 24.12 -10.86 -0.44
N LYS A 197 24.59 -11.85 0.34
CA LYS A 197 25.29 -11.57 1.60
C LYS A 197 26.50 -10.74 1.23
N ILE A 198 26.42 -9.43 1.45
CA ILE A 198 27.54 -8.53 1.26
C ILE A 198 28.50 -8.85 2.41
N THR A 199 29.65 -9.42 2.08
CA THR A 199 30.73 -9.62 3.05
C THR A 199 31.38 -8.27 3.30
N PHE A 200 31.18 -7.72 4.49
CA PHE A 200 31.81 -6.49 4.92
C PHE A 200 33.26 -6.71 5.33
N SER A 201 34.15 -5.75 5.05
CA SER A 201 35.45 -5.71 5.71
C SER A 201 35.28 -5.53 7.22
N LYS A 202 35.89 -6.41 8.03
CA LYS A 202 35.86 -6.29 9.50
C LYS A 202 36.64 -5.09 10.02
N THR A 203 37.62 -4.61 9.26
CA THR A 203 38.51 -3.53 9.70
C THR A 203 38.46 -2.36 8.74
N LYS A 204 38.56 -1.15 9.33
CA LYS A 204 38.66 0.10 8.57
C LYS A 204 39.90 0.06 7.68
N PRO A 205 39.75 0.19 6.35
CA PRO A 205 40.91 0.31 5.47
C PRO A 205 41.73 1.55 5.88
N LYS A 206 43.06 1.42 5.91
CA LYS A 206 43.95 2.52 6.31
C LYS A 206 43.86 3.75 5.39
N SER A 207 43.36 3.58 4.17
CA SER A 207 43.30 4.63 3.14
C SER A 207 42.30 4.26 2.06
N LEU A 208 41.58 5.26 1.53
CA LEU A 208 40.73 5.13 0.35
C LEU A 208 41.58 4.81 -0.89
N LYS A 209 41.47 3.58 -1.40
CA LYS A 209 42.25 3.04 -2.52
C LYS A 209 41.34 2.30 -3.50
N LYS A 210 41.82 2.12 -4.74
CA LYS A 210 41.14 1.33 -5.77
C LYS A 210 40.85 -0.09 -5.27
N GLY A 211 39.65 -0.59 -5.55
CA GLY A 211 39.20 -1.94 -5.16
C GLY A 211 38.35 -2.01 -3.88
N LEU A 212 38.11 -0.89 -3.20
CA LEU A 212 37.12 -0.83 -2.11
C LEU A 212 35.69 -0.88 -2.66
N THR A 213 34.80 -1.56 -1.95
CA THR A 213 33.38 -1.57 -2.29
C THR A 213 32.64 -0.38 -1.67
N TYR A 214 31.45 -0.06 -2.18
CA TYR A 214 30.58 0.94 -1.59
C TYR A 214 30.33 0.68 -0.10
N HIS A 215 30.07 -0.58 0.25
CA HIS A 215 29.77 -0.99 1.62
C HIS A 215 30.97 -0.82 2.56
N ASP A 216 32.19 -1.13 2.10
CA ASP A 216 33.40 -0.92 2.89
C ASP A 216 33.62 0.56 3.21
N ILE A 217 33.33 1.45 2.26
CA ILE A 217 33.47 2.88 2.49
C ILE A 217 32.34 3.40 3.38
N PHE A 218 31.10 2.95 3.12
CA PHE A 218 29.92 3.37 3.86
C PHE A 218 30.00 3.02 5.34
N GLN A 219 30.51 1.84 5.68
CA GLN A 219 30.63 1.40 7.06
C GLN A 219 31.77 2.09 7.82
N HIS A 220 32.94 2.29 7.17
CA HIS A 220 34.17 2.64 7.89
C HIS A 220 34.57 4.11 7.85
N TYR A 221 33.99 4.91 6.96
CA TYR A 221 34.36 6.32 6.80
C TYR A 221 33.19 7.26 7.12
N TYR A 222 33.49 8.33 7.83
CA TYR A 222 32.54 9.40 8.11
C TYR A 222 32.51 10.44 6.99
N VAL A 223 31.42 11.23 6.92
CA VAL A 223 31.24 12.29 5.91
C VAL A 223 32.42 13.27 5.89
N ASN A 224 32.97 13.60 7.05
CA ASN A 224 34.12 14.51 7.17
C ASN A 224 35.37 13.94 6.48
N GLU A 225 35.67 12.66 6.69
CA GLU A 225 36.84 12.00 6.07
C GLU A 225 36.68 11.87 4.55
N LEU A 226 35.46 11.58 4.08
CA LEU A 226 35.14 11.54 2.65
C LEU A 226 35.27 12.93 2.01
N SER A 227 34.84 13.96 2.72
CA SER A 227 34.94 15.36 2.29
C SER A 227 36.39 15.84 2.21
N GLU A 228 37.21 15.47 3.18
CA GLU A 228 38.66 15.73 3.17
C GLU A 228 39.36 15.05 1.99
N PHE A 229 39.02 13.79 1.71
CA PHE A 229 39.53 13.09 0.54
C PHE A 229 39.12 13.81 -0.76
N CYS A 230 37.84 14.21 -0.88
CA CYS A 230 37.36 14.96 -2.04
C CYS A 230 38.13 16.28 -2.20
N ARG A 231 38.38 17.02 -1.11
CA ARG A 231 39.13 18.28 -1.14
C ARG A 231 40.58 18.06 -1.55
N LYS A 232 41.25 17.04 -1.02
CA LYS A 232 42.64 16.69 -1.35
C LYS A 232 42.83 16.31 -2.82
N HIS A 233 41.79 15.74 -3.44
CA HIS A 233 41.81 15.31 -4.84
C HIS A 233 41.09 16.27 -5.81
N GLU A 234 40.77 17.50 -5.35
CA GLU A 234 40.12 18.57 -6.13
C GLU A 234 38.76 18.17 -6.73
N MET A 235 38.01 17.35 -5.99
CA MET A 235 36.67 16.91 -6.37
C MET A 235 35.60 17.76 -5.69
N LYS A 236 34.38 17.75 -6.25
CA LYS A 236 33.21 18.38 -5.63
C LYS A 236 32.94 17.78 -4.23
N VAL A 237 32.82 18.63 -3.21
CA VAL A 237 32.60 18.23 -1.80
C VAL A 237 31.11 18.26 -1.40
N SER A 238 30.22 18.81 -2.23
CA SER A 238 28.78 18.86 -1.93
C SER A 238 28.11 17.48 -2.09
N GLY A 239 27.08 17.21 -1.27
CA GLY A 239 26.20 16.04 -1.38
C GLY A 239 26.09 15.30 -0.06
N ASN A 240 25.22 14.29 -0.01
CA ASN A 240 25.11 13.40 1.14
C ASN A 240 26.26 12.36 1.15
N LYS A 241 26.34 11.53 2.20
CA LYS A 241 27.37 10.49 2.33
C LYS A 241 27.40 9.56 1.09
N LYS A 242 26.23 9.16 0.60
CA LYS A 242 26.10 8.25 -0.55
C LYS A 242 26.70 8.87 -1.82
N ASP A 243 26.44 10.16 -2.05
CA ASP A 243 27.00 10.91 -3.18
C ASP A 243 28.52 11.01 -3.13
N LEU A 244 29.07 11.28 -1.94
CA LEU A 244 30.53 11.36 -1.75
C LEU A 244 31.19 9.99 -2.01
N ILE A 245 30.61 8.90 -1.52
CA ILE A 245 31.13 7.54 -1.75
C ILE A 245 31.12 7.20 -3.25
N ASN A 246 30.00 7.45 -3.93
CA ASN A 246 29.88 7.18 -5.37
C ASN A 246 30.91 7.99 -6.18
N ARG A 247 31.14 9.26 -5.81
CA ARG A 247 32.15 10.11 -6.45
C ARG A 247 33.57 9.59 -6.20
N ILE A 248 33.88 9.20 -4.97
CA ILE A 248 35.17 8.62 -4.59
C ILE A 248 35.42 7.30 -5.34
N LEU A 249 34.41 6.42 -5.41
CA LEU A 249 34.51 5.16 -6.14
C LEU A 249 34.73 5.37 -7.64
N ARG A 250 34.00 6.31 -8.26
CA ARG A 250 34.21 6.70 -9.67
C ARG A 250 35.63 7.22 -9.89
N PHE A 251 36.10 8.10 -9.01
CA PHE A 251 37.46 8.63 -9.09
C PHE A 251 38.51 7.52 -8.95
N LEU A 252 38.37 6.62 -7.98
CA LEU A 252 39.34 5.55 -7.72
C LEU A 252 39.34 4.45 -8.79
N ASN A 253 38.17 4.12 -9.35
CA ASN A 253 38.03 3.01 -10.31
C ASN A 253 38.22 3.46 -11.76
N GLU A 254 37.60 4.60 -12.13
CA GLU A 254 37.50 5.10 -13.50
C GLU A 254 38.41 6.32 -13.76
N GLY A 255 38.95 6.95 -12.71
CA GLY A 255 39.80 8.15 -12.83
C GLY A 255 39.01 9.43 -13.14
N ILE A 256 37.68 9.39 -13.10
CA ILE A 256 36.82 10.51 -13.47
C ILE A 256 36.73 11.50 -12.30
N LYS A 257 37.21 12.73 -12.52
CA LYS A 257 37.09 13.84 -11.57
C LYS A 257 35.83 14.66 -11.85
N GLU A 258 34.87 14.64 -10.93
CA GLU A 258 33.76 15.61 -10.94
C GLU A 258 34.24 16.94 -10.35
N VAL A 259 34.64 17.85 -11.22
CA VAL A 259 35.12 19.19 -10.83
C VAL A 259 33.92 20.07 -10.49
N PRO A 260 33.95 20.83 -9.38
CA PRO A 260 32.89 21.79 -9.08
C PRO A 260 32.79 22.85 -10.18
N LYS A 261 31.58 23.04 -10.74
CA LYS A 261 31.32 24.15 -11.66
C LYS A 261 31.55 25.47 -10.93
N PRO A 262 32.32 26.42 -11.50
CA PRO A 262 32.50 27.73 -10.88
C PRO A 262 31.13 28.41 -10.76
N ARG A 263 30.76 28.79 -9.54
CA ARG A 263 29.61 29.66 -9.30
C ARG A 263 29.92 30.99 -9.99
N LYS A 264 29.10 31.39 -10.97
CA LYS A 264 29.09 32.78 -11.44
C LYS A 264 28.70 33.64 -10.24
N SER A 265 29.62 34.47 -9.76
CA SER A 265 29.32 35.55 -8.81
C SER A 265 28.30 36.47 -9.48
N ALA A 266 27.10 36.54 -8.92
CA ALA A 266 26.14 37.59 -9.21
C ALA A 266 26.55 38.79 -8.37
N ASP A 267 27.45 39.61 -8.91
CA ASP A 267 27.74 40.94 -8.40
C ASP A 267 28.06 41.82 -9.61
N ALA A 268 27.12 42.71 -9.93
CA ALA A 268 27.23 43.94 -10.73
C ALA A 268 25.93 44.22 -11.50
N ALA A 269 25.01 44.96 -10.88
CA ALA A 269 24.24 46.04 -11.51
C ALA A 269 23.28 46.67 -10.50
N GLU A 270 23.81 47.50 -9.60
CA GLU A 270 23.09 48.70 -9.15
C GLU A 270 23.44 49.84 -10.14
N ALA A 271 22.44 50.57 -10.65
CA ALA A 271 22.38 52.04 -10.71
C ALA A 271 21.28 52.56 -11.66
N GLU A 272 20.63 53.65 -11.21
CA GLU A 272 19.74 54.64 -11.89
C GLU A 272 18.25 54.27 -12.01
N VAL A 273 17.30 54.77 -11.18
CA VAL A 273 16.86 56.11 -10.68
C VAL A 273 15.82 56.80 -11.59
N GLU A 274 14.72 57.25 -10.95
CA GLU A 274 13.74 58.34 -11.22
C GLU A 274 12.30 57.83 -10.97
N GLU A 275 11.63 58.12 -9.84
CA GLU A 275 11.01 59.37 -9.30
C GLU A 275 9.63 59.77 -9.88
N GLU A 276 8.84 60.44 -9.02
CA GLU A 276 7.48 61.04 -9.09
C GLU A 276 6.29 60.13 -8.65
N GLU A 277 5.74 60.31 -7.42
CA GLU A 277 4.78 61.35 -6.92
C GLU A 277 3.36 61.14 -7.48
N GLU A 278 2.20 61.33 -6.83
CA GLU A 278 1.74 61.92 -5.56
C GLU A 278 0.22 61.62 -5.41
N GLY A 279 -0.37 61.81 -4.21
CA GLY A 279 -1.80 62.12 -4.00
C GLY A 279 -2.68 61.02 -3.38
N GLU A 280 -2.92 61.01 -2.05
CA GLU A 280 -4.05 61.65 -1.31
C GLU A 280 -5.38 60.84 -1.43
N GLU A 281 -6.26 60.62 -0.44
CA GLU A 281 -6.47 61.05 0.95
C GLU A 281 -7.67 60.26 1.54
N GLY A 282 -7.81 60.22 2.88
CA GLY A 282 -9.10 60.13 3.61
C GLY A 282 -9.46 58.77 4.25
N GLU A 283 -9.24 58.56 5.56
CA GLU A 283 -10.19 58.76 6.70
C GLU A 283 -11.22 57.60 6.84
N GLU A 284 -11.63 57.05 7.99
CA GLU A 284 -11.40 57.24 9.44
C GLU A 284 -12.13 56.10 10.21
N GLY A 285 -11.74 55.84 11.47
CA GLY A 285 -12.54 55.17 12.52
C GLY A 285 -12.20 53.68 12.76
N ASP A 286 -11.42 53.25 13.76
CA ASP A 286 -11.35 53.49 15.23
C ASP A 286 -12.35 52.66 16.07
N GLU A 287 -11.87 52.28 17.27
CA GLU A 287 -12.38 51.44 18.38
C GLU A 287 -12.14 49.92 18.25
N GLU A 288 -11.05 49.39 18.81
CA GLU A 288 -10.72 49.11 20.24
C GLU A 288 -11.52 47.96 20.88
N GLY A 289 -10.77 47.00 21.43
CA GLY A 289 -11.30 45.81 22.12
C GLY A 289 -10.19 44.81 22.46
N ASP A 290 -9.21 45.31 23.19
CA ASP A 290 -8.12 44.59 23.86
C ASP A 290 -8.65 43.61 24.92
N GLU A 291 -8.16 42.37 24.94
CA GLU A 291 -7.89 41.67 26.20
C GLU A 291 -6.87 40.52 25.97
N GLU A 292 -5.73 40.72 26.63
CA GLU A 292 -4.56 39.88 26.70
C GLU A 292 -4.80 38.49 27.31
N GLY A 293 -3.92 37.56 26.95
CA GLY A 293 -3.77 36.26 27.59
C GLY A 293 -2.48 35.57 27.14
N GLU A 294 -1.35 36.06 27.67
CA GLU A 294 -0.10 35.30 27.85
C GLU A 294 -0.38 33.99 28.61
N GLY A 295 0.33 32.87 28.47
CA GLY A 295 1.59 32.53 27.84
C GLY A 295 1.91 31.05 28.13
N GLU A 296 3.15 30.65 27.83
CA GLU A 296 3.78 29.32 28.06
C GLU A 296 3.23 28.20 27.13
N GLU A 297 4.04 27.42 26.40
CA GLU A 297 5.19 26.63 26.83
C GLU A 297 6.14 26.29 25.65
N GLU A 298 7.35 25.90 26.06
CA GLU A 298 8.57 25.57 25.32
C GLU A 298 8.53 24.31 24.45
N GLU A 299 9.54 24.25 23.57
CA GLU A 299 10.23 23.04 23.04
C GLU A 299 9.40 21.94 22.36
N GLU A 300 9.69 21.70 21.07
CA GLU A 300 10.40 20.45 20.75
C GLU A 300 11.05 20.46 19.36
N HIS A 301 12.28 19.97 19.38
CA HIS A 301 13.20 19.74 18.30
C HIS A 301 13.00 18.30 17.81
N GLN A 302 12.59 18.07 16.56
CA GLN A 302 12.72 16.77 15.89
C GLN A 302 12.43 16.89 14.37
N GLU A 303 13.48 17.03 13.58
CA GLU A 303 13.48 16.66 12.16
C GLU A 303 14.73 15.81 11.90
N GLU A 304 14.65 14.51 12.19
CA GLU A 304 15.42 13.48 11.48
C GLU A 304 14.60 12.19 11.51
N GLU A 305 13.90 11.90 10.41
CA GLU A 305 13.38 10.56 10.13
C GLU A 305 13.74 10.15 8.70
N GLU A 306 13.99 8.85 8.56
CA GLU A 306 14.14 8.05 7.34
C GLU A 306 15.52 7.92 6.68
N ASP A 307 16.36 7.04 7.25
CA ASP A 307 17.07 6.05 6.43
C ASP A 307 17.48 4.81 7.27
N GLU A 308 16.53 4.18 7.97
CA GLU A 308 16.72 2.83 8.54
C GLU A 308 16.12 1.76 7.61
N GLN A 309 16.89 1.39 6.58
CA GLN A 309 16.81 0.05 6.03
C GLN A 309 18.21 -0.53 5.85
N ASP A 310 18.35 -1.76 6.32
CA ASP A 310 19.33 -2.76 5.87
C ASP A 310 20.66 -2.81 6.65
N ALA A 311 20.62 -3.45 7.83
CA ALA A 311 21.69 -4.33 8.32
C ALA A 311 21.18 -5.21 9.48
N GLU A 312 20.34 -6.21 9.17
CA GLU A 312 20.05 -7.30 10.11
C GLU A 312 21.33 -8.15 10.26
N LEU A 313 22.09 -7.87 11.32
CA LEU A 313 23.31 -8.56 11.73
C LEU A 313 22.93 -9.92 12.32
N VAL A 314 23.11 -10.99 11.54
CA VAL A 314 23.08 -12.36 12.04
C VAL A 314 24.46 -12.65 12.65
N GLU A 315 24.57 -12.54 13.97
CA GLU A 315 25.70 -13.13 14.70
C GLU A 315 25.41 -14.62 14.93
N GLU A 316 26.19 -15.45 14.23
CA GLU A 316 26.23 -16.90 14.41
C GLU A 316 27.18 -17.18 15.59
N GLU A 317 26.61 -17.36 16.80
CA GLU A 317 27.37 -17.91 17.92
C GLU A 317 27.62 -19.40 17.67
N LYS A 318 28.91 -19.71 17.65
CA LYS A 318 29.48 -21.03 17.42
C LYS A 318 29.72 -21.68 18.78
N GLU A 319 28.79 -22.50 19.24
CA GLU A 319 29.03 -23.45 20.33
C GLU A 319 29.41 -24.81 19.75
N VAL A 320 30.58 -25.28 20.15
CA VAL A 320 31.14 -26.62 19.90
C VAL A 320 31.42 -27.22 21.27
N GLU A 321 31.28 -28.56 21.35
CA GLU A 321 31.56 -29.49 22.45
C GLU A 321 30.34 -29.81 23.34
N GLU A 322 30.05 -31.05 23.72
CA GLU A 322 30.69 -32.35 23.53
C GLU A 322 29.66 -33.47 23.78
N ALA A 323 30.08 -34.71 23.54
CA ALA A 323 29.31 -35.94 23.50
C ALA A 323 28.70 -36.39 24.86
N GLU A 324 27.62 -37.18 24.80
CA GLU A 324 27.59 -38.52 25.45
C GLU A 324 26.41 -39.39 24.97
N GLU A 325 26.65 -40.70 25.02
CA GLU A 325 25.87 -41.84 24.53
C GLU A 325 24.54 -42.08 25.27
N GLU A 326 23.55 -42.68 24.59
CA GLU A 326 23.14 -44.09 24.83
C GLU A 326 21.78 -44.47 24.17
N LYS A 327 21.83 -45.61 23.47
CA LYS A 327 20.85 -46.73 23.37
C LYS A 327 19.50 -46.59 22.64
N GLU A 328 19.43 -47.35 21.52
CA GLU A 328 18.61 -48.57 21.34
C GLU A 328 17.14 -48.50 21.84
N ILE A 329 16.12 -48.63 20.98
CA ILE A 329 15.48 -49.92 20.62
C ILE A 329 14.55 -49.72 19.40
N VAL A 330 14.62 -50.66 18.45
CA VAL A 330 13.68 -50.90 17.33
C VAL A 330 12.58 -51.89 17.80
N PRO A 331 11.34 -51.90 17.25
CA PRO A 331 11.04 -52.78 16.09
C PRO A 331 10.06 -52.12 15.09
N GLU A 332 10.29 -52.14 13.78
CA GLU A 332 10.10 -53.25 12.83
C GLU A 332 8.67 -53.82 12.80
N VAL A 333 7.85 -53.38 11.83
CA VAL A 333 6.93 -54.28 11.12
C VAL A 333 6.88 -53.93 9.63
N VAL A 334 7.24 -54.95 8.86
CA VAL A 334 7.32 -55.11 7.41
C VAL A 334 5.95 -55.41 6.81
N ASN A 335 5.64 -54.89 5.62
CA ASN A 335 5.06 -55.64 4.47
C ASN A 335 4.70 -54.68 3.31
N THR A 336 5.51 -54.62 2.23
CA THR A 336 5.53 -55.45 1.00
C THR A 336 4.51 -55.04 -0.09
N PHE A 337 5.05 -54.35 -1.12
CA PHE A 337 4.91 -54.43 -2.61
C PHE A 337 3.78 -55.31 -3.26
N PRO A 338 3.39 -55.15 -4.57
CA PRO A 338 4.23 -54.66 -5.68
C PRO A 338 3.57 -53.89 -6.88
N THR A 339 4.44 -53.14 -7.59
CA THR A 339 4.63 -53.02 -9.07
C THR A 339 3.55 -52.55 -10.08
N LYS A 340 4.02 -51.56 -10.88
CA LYS A 340 4.12 -51.49 -12.37
C LYS A 340 3.00 -50.84 -13.21
N LEU A 341 3.51 -50.19 -14.29
CA LEU A 341 2.88 -49.62 -15.50
C LEU A 341 2.47 -48.14 -15.34
N LYS A 342 2.77 -47.20 -16.26
CA LYS A 342 3.18 -47.28 -17.66
C LYS A 342 3.75 -45.91 -18.10
N LYS A 343 4.74 -45.94 -18.98
CA LYS A 343 5.25 -44.80 -19.77
C LYS A 343 4.22 -44.34 -20.81
N SER A 344 4.09 -43.03 -20.99
CA SER A 344 3.78 -42.33 -22.25
C SER A 344 4.07 -40.83 -22.02
N SER A 345 5.15 -40.23 -22.50
CA SER A 345 5.46 -39.79 -23.88
C SER A 345 4.45 -38.81 -24.48
N SER A 346 4.98 -37.71 -25.07
CA SER A 346 4.31 -36.78 -26.00
C SER A 346 3.49 -35.67 -25.31
N SER A 347 3.62 -34.36 -25.56
CA SER A 347 4.21 -33.60 -26.66
C SER A 347 4.59 -32.19 -26.19
N GLN A 348 5.69 -31.66 -26.74
CA GLN A 348 6.10 -30.27 -26.62
C GLN A 348 5.27 -29.39 -27.56
N SER A 349 4.65 -28.34 -27.04
CA SER A 349 4.02 -27.28 -27.83
C SER A 349 4.92 -26.04 -27.80
N LYS A 350 5.64 -25.81 -28.92
CA LYS A 350 6.34 -24.56 -29.21
C LYS A 350 5.30 -23.44 -29.41
N ILE A 351 5.32 -22.43 -28.55
CA ILE A 351 4.62 -21.16 -28.81
C ILE A 351 5.57 -20.26 -29.61
N VAL A 352 5.13 -19.94 -30.82
CA VAL A 352 5.79 -19.04 -31.77
C VAL A 352 5.36 -17.61 -31.47
N ASN A 353 6.33 -16.73 -31.22
CA ASN A 353 6.11 -15.28 -31.11
C ASN A 353 5.74 -14.69 -32.48
N PRO A 354 4.66 -13.88 -32.60
CA PRO A 354 4.44 -13.06 -33.77
C PRO A 354 5.28 -11.77 -33.71
N SER A 355 6.05 -11.52 -34.77
CA SER A 355 6.75 -10.26 -35.02
C SER A 355 5.77 -9.09 -35.25
N PRO A 356 6.15 -7.85 -34.88
CA PRO A 356 5.37 -6.66 -35.15
C PRO A 356 5.52 -6.20 -36.61
N SER A 357 4.42 -6.22 -37.35
CA SER A 357 4.27 -5.63 -38.67
C SER A 357 4.30 -4.10 -38.62
N LYS A 358 5.24 -3.49 -39.35
CA LYS A 358 5.39 -2.04 -39.55
C LYS A 358 4.20 -1.44 -40.30
N ALA A 359 3.61 -0.38 -39.75
CA ALA A 359 2.59 0.44 -40.40
C ALA A 359 3.19 1.26 -41.57
N LYS A 360 2.55 1.18 -42.74
CA LYS A 360 2.79 2.05 -43.91
C LYS A 360 2.12 3.42 -43.68
N LYS A 361 2.85 4.51 -43.94
CA LYS A 361 2.31 5.88 -44.08
C LYS A 361 1.36 5.96 -45.29
N PRO A 362 0.25 6.70 -45.21
CA PRO A 362 -0.52 7.06 -46.40
C PRO A 362 0.14 8.26 -47.11
N THR A 363 0.41 8.07 -48.39
CA THR A 363 0.74 9.11 -49.36
C THR A 363 -0.51 9.94 -49.67
N GLY A 364 -0.36 11.26 -49.62
CA GLY A 364 -1.41 12.22 -49.95
C GLY A 364 -1.87 12.13 -51.40
N VAL A 365 -3.17 12.33 -51.60
CA VAL A 365 -3.79 12.59 -52.89
C VAL A 365 -4.15 14.07 -52.91
N LYS A 366 -3.55 14.80 -53.85
CA LYS A 366 -4.01 16.12 -54.28
C LYS A 366 -5.21 15.92 -55.21
N ALA A 367 -6.28 16.68 -54.97
CA ALA A 367 -7.17 17.19 -56.00
C ALA A 367 -7.39 18.67 -55.70
#